data_AF-A0A9D8VV50-F1
#
_entry.id   AF-A0A9D8VV50-F1
#
_cell.length_a   1.000
_cell.length_b   1.000
_cell.length_c   1.000
_cell.angle_alpha   90.00
_cell.angle_beta   90.00
_cell.angle_gamma   90.00
#
_symmetry.space_group_name_H-M   'P 1'
#
loop_
_entity.id
_entity.type
_entity.pdbx_description
1 polymer ?
#
loop_
_entity_poly.entity_id
_entity_poly.type
_entity_poly.pdbx_seq_one_letter_code
_entity_poly.pdbx_strand_id
1 'polypeptide(L)'
;MAARIRETELYAPIKRLLEGQGYEVKGEVGPADVVAVRGDEDPVIVELKAGFSLSLFHQAVERLAVTDHVYVAVPRGDGRLFLKALRQNRRLCRRLGLGLITVRIADGLAELHEDPAPYRPRASKPKKARLLKEFARRVGDPNEGGMARRTVMTAYRQDALRCACWLAENGPTKAAEVARLTGVGRARPIMYDDHYGWFERAGTGVYALTPKGKAALDVHAPDIAALIETGSVSVAAAQ
;
A
#
# COMPACT_ATOMS: atom_id res chain seq x y z
N MET A 1 -15.51 27.82 -15.37
CA MET A 1 -14.79 27.20 -14.23
C MET A 1 -15.79 26.96 -13.11
N ALA A 2 -15.85 25.78 -12.54
CA ALA A 2 -16.65 25.57 -11.32
C ALA A 2 -16.11 26.47 -10.20
N ALA A 3 -17.00 27.12 -9.45
CA ALA A 3 -16.62 27.96 -8.33
C ALA A 3 -15.83 27.15 -7.30
N ARG A 4 -14.79 27.76 -6.73
CA ARG A 4 -13.98 27.13 -5.67
C ARG A 4 -14.82 27.06 -4.39
N ILE A 5 -15.09 25.85 -3.93
CA ILE A 5 -15.85 25.61 -2.69
C ILE A 5 -15.09 26.23 -1.51
N ARG A 6 -15.80 27.01 -0.68
CA ARG A 6 -15.29 27.62 0.55
C ARG A 6 -15.60 26.77 1.76
N GLU A 7 -14.72 26.83 2.76
CA GLU A 7 -14.89 26.09 4.03
C GLU A 7 -16.17 26.51 4.77
N THR A 8 -16.53 27.78 4.69
CA THR A 8 -17.77 28.33 5.25
C THR A 8 -19.05 27.67 4.71
N GLU A 9 -19.01 27.09 3.50
CA GLU A 9 -20.16 26.37 2.92
C GLU A 9 -20.42 25.03 3.61
N LEU A 10 -19.44 24.49 4.34
CA LEU A 10 -19.57 23.25 5.11
C LEU A 10 -20.26 23.48 6.46
N TYR A 11 -20.11 24.67 7.04
CA TYR A 11 -20.56 24.96 8.40
C TYR A 11 -22.06 24.71 8.59
N ALA A 12 -22.91 25.30 7.74
CA ALA A 12 -24.36 25.19 7.93
C ALA A 12 -24.90 23.75 7.80
N PRO A 13 -24.46 22.92 6.83
CA PRO A 13 -24.75 21.49 6.80
C PRO A 13 -24.34 20.72 8.06
N ILE A 14 -23.11 20.93 8.55
CA ILE A 14 -22.60 20.26 9.76
C ILE A 14 -23.40 20.70 10.99
N LYS A 15 -23.65 22.01 11.11
CA LYS A 15 -24.48 22.57 12.17
C LYS A 15 -25.86 21.94 12.21
N ARG A 16 -26.58 21.87 11.08
CA ARG A 16 -27.89 21.21 11.00
C ARG A 16 -27.84 19.73 11.39
N LEU A 17 -26.81 18.99 10.97
CA LEU A 17 -26.65 17.58 11.31
C LEU A 17 -26.53 17.38 12.82
N LEU A 18 -25.77 18.23 13.51
CA LEU A 18 -25.52 18.14 14.95
C LEU A 18 -26.70 18.71 15.76
N GLU A 19 -27.28 19.84 15.36
CA GLU A 19 -28.50 20.38 16.00
C GLU A 19 -29.67 19.40 15.88
N GLY A 20 -29.80 18.68 14.76
CA GLY A 20 -30.78 17.61 14.58
C GLY A 20 -30.60 16.42 15.54
N GLN A 21 -29.45 16.32 16.22
CA GLN A 21 -29.15 15.35 17.27
C GLN A 21 -29.22 15.96 18.68
N GLY A 22 -29.71 17.19 18.81
CA GLY A 22 -29.91 17.88 20.09
C GLY A 22 -28.68 18.60 20.64
N TYR A 23 -27.64 18.83 19.83
CA TYR A 23 -26.50 19.64 20.25
C TYR A 23 -26.78 21.15 20.07
N GLU A 24 -26.26 21.97 20.98
CA GLU A 24 -26.04 23.40 20.72
C GLU A 24 -24.72 23.56 19.96
N VAL A 25 -24.76 24.22 18.79
CA VAL A 25 -23.61 24.30 17.88
C VAL A 25 -23.15 25.74 17.64
N LYS A 26 -21.86 25.98 17.86
CA LYS A 26 -21.17 27.25 17.61
C LYS A 26 -19.96 27.03 16.72
N GLY A 27 -19.67 27.99 15.85
CA GLY A 27 -18.47 28.00 15.02
C GLY A 27 -17.37 28.87 15.63
N GLU A 28 -16.12 28.62 15.24
CA GLU A 28 -14.94 29.43 15.61
C GLU A 28 -14.78 29.56 17.15
N VAL A 29 -14.97 28.46 17.87
CA VAL A 29 -14.79 28.41 19.33
C VAL A 29 -13.34 28.05 19.62
N GLY A 30 -12.57 29.04 20.08
CA GLY A 30 -11.13 28.86 20.23
C GLY A 30 -10.48 28.53 18.87
N PRO A 31 -9.62 27.51 18.79
CA PRO A 31 -8.97 27.12 17.54
C PRO A 31 -9.73 26.04 16.74
N ALA A 32 -11.01 25.78 17.07
CA ALA A 32 -11.85 24.77 16.44
C ALA A 32 -12.93 25.41 15.55
N ASP A 33 -13.09 24.88 14.34
CA ASP A 33 -14.05 25.41 13.37
C ASP A 33 -15.51 25.24 13.81
N VAL A 34 -15.84 24.08 14.41
CA VAL A 34 -17.17 23.77 14.97
C VAL A 34 -17.04 23.07 16.30
N VAL A 35 -17.77 23.57 17.30
CA VAL A 35 -17.94 22.93 18.61
C VAL A 35 -19.43 22.73 18.88
N ALA A 36 -19.78 21.52 19.29
CA ALA A 36 -21.14 21.11 19.59
C ALA A 36 -21.20 20.50 21.00
N VAL A 37 -22.13 20.98 21.83
CA VAL A 37 -22.29 20.56 23.24
C VAL A 37 -23.72 20.11 23.48
N ARG A 38 -23.91 19.03 24.26
CA ARG A 38 -25.23 18.53 24.65
C ARG A 38 -25.24 18.17 26.13
N GLY A 39 -25.87 19.03 26.94
CA GLY A 39 -25.88 18.87 28.40
C GLY A 39 -24.46 18.81 28.95
N ASP A 40 -24.19 17.77 29.76
CA ASP A 40 -22.90 17.53 30.42
C ASP A 40 -22.01 16.51 29.66
N GLU A 41 -22.37 16.14 28.42
CA GLU A 41 -21.53 15.27 27.58
C GLU A 41 -20.25 15.99 27.12
N ASP A 42 -19.20 15.21 26.82
CA ASP A 42 -17.98 15.75 26.21
C ASP A 42 -18.29 16.46 24.88
N PRO A 43 -17.58 17.56 24.56
CA PRO A 43 -17.84 18.31 23.34
C PRO A 43 -17.53 17.49 22.10
N VAL A 44 -18.33 17.67 21.04
CA VAL A 44 -18.01 17.22 19.69
C VAL A 44 -17.30 18.35 18.95
N ILE A 45 -16.15 18.05 18.36
CA ILE A 45 -15.36 19.02 17.59
C ILE A 45 -15.31 18.57 16.12
N VAL A 46 -15.55 19.51 15.19
CA VAL A 46 -15.43 19.24 13.74
C VAL A 46 -14.49 20.24 13.10
N GLU A 47 -13.42 19.76 12.47
CA GLU A 47 -12.51 20.55 11.65
C GLU A 47 -12.96 20.50 10.17
N LEU A 48 -13.03 21.66 9.52
CA LEU A 48 -13.57 21.85 8.17
C LEU A 48 -12.44 22.14 7.18
N LYS A 49 -12.46 21.49 6.01
CA LYS A 49 -11.54 21.85 4.91
C LYS A 49 -12.21 21.71 3.55
N ALA A 50 -11.82 22.54 2.59
CA ALA A 50 -12.29 22.42 1.19
C ALA A 50 -11.88 21.10 0.49
N GLY A 51 -11.03 20.29 1.12
CA GLY A 51 -10.66 18.95 0.67
C GLY A 51 -9.72 18.27 1.67
N PHE A 52 -9.46 16.99 1.47
CA PHE A 52 -8.53 16.27 2.33
C PHE A 52 -7.11 16.85 2.22
N SER A 53 -6.54 17.26 3.36
CA SER A 53 -5.17 17.77 3.47
C SER A 53 -4.51 17.26 4.74
N LEU A 54 -3.18 17.26 4.79
CA LEU A 54 -2.45 16.90 6.01
C LEU A 54 -2.73 17.89 7.16
N SER A 55 -2.92 19.17 6.83
CA SER A 55 -3.26 20.20 7.83
C SER A 55 -4.56 19.88 8.57
N LEU A 56 -5.60 19.44 7.86
CA LEU A 56 -6.89 19.06 8.44
C LEU A 56 -6.70 17.93 9.47
N PHE A 57 -5.89 16.92 9.13
CA PHE A 57 -5.61 15.84 10.06
C PHE A 57 -4.77 16.28 11.25
N HIS A 58 -3.81 17.18 11.07
CA HIS A 58 -3.01 17.72 12.18
C HIS A 58 -3.89 18.51 13.16
N GLN A 59 -4.75 19.39 12.66
CA GLN A 59 -5.71 20.14 13.46
C GLN A 59 -6.61 19.18 14.25
N ALA A 60 -7.23 18.21 13.58
CA ALA A 60 -8.11 17.25 14.23
C ALA A 60 -7.39 16.38 15.28
N VAL A 61 -6.16 15.92 15.01
CA VAL A 61 -5.38 15.18 15.99
C VAL A 61 -5.04 16.03 17.22
N GLU A 62 -4.78 17.33 17.04
CA GLU A 62 -4.56 18.25 18.16
C GLU A 62 -5.81 18.35 19.07
N ARG A 63 -7.01 18.30 18.48
CA ARG A 63 -8.29 18.33 19.23
C ARG A 63 -8.54 17.06 20.05
N LEU A 64 -7.87 15.94 19.75
CA LEU A 64 -7.97 14.72 20.56
C LEU A 64 -7.43 14.92 21.99
N ALA A 65 -6.63 15.97 22.24
CA ALA A 65 -6.24 16.33 23.60
C ALA A 65 -7.39 16.93 24.43
N VAL A 66 -8.51 17.31 23.79
CA VAL A 66 -9.68 17.91 24.42
C VAL A 66 -10.81 16.91 24.58
N THR A 67 -11.06 16.07 23.58
CA THR A 67 -12.19 15.14 23.52
C THR A 67 -11.88 13.98 22.56
N ASP A 68 -12.45 12.81 22.80
CA ASP A 68 -12.39 11.70 21.84
C ASP A 68 -13.39 11.88 20.67
N HIS A 69 -14.32 12.84 20.76
CA HIS A 69 -15.37 13.06 19.77
C HIS A 69 -14.97 14.09 18.69
N VAL A 70 -13.89 13.79 17.96
CA VAL A 70 -13.35 14.67 16.92
C VAL A 70 -13.62 14.15 15.51
N TYR A 71 -14.19 14.99 14.66
CA TYR A 71 -14.48 14.70 13.27
C TYR A 71 -13.70 15.62 12.33
N VAL A 72 -13.40 15.12 11.13
CA VAL A 72 -13.01 15.96 10.00
C VAL A 72 -14.15 16.00 8.98
N ALA A 73 -14.38 17.16 8.35
CA ALA A 73 -15.38 17.32 7.31
C ALA A 73 -14.83 18.00 6.05
N VAL A 74 -15.20 17.44 4.89
CA VAL A 74 -14.81 17.95 3.57
C VAL A 74 -15.99 17.93 2.58
N PRO A 75 -15.95 18.69 1.48
CA PRO A 75 -16.95 18.54 0.44
C PRO A 75 -16.94 17.12 -0.14
N ARG A 76 -18.15 16.60 -0.42
CA ARG A 76 -18.35 15.39 -1.21
C ARG A 76 -17.97 15.71 -2.66
N GLY A 77 -16.94 15.04 -3.16
CA GLY A 77 -16.61 15.04 -4.58
C GLY A 77 -17.22 13.85 -5.31
N ASP A 78 -16.99 13.81 -6.63
CA ASP A 78 -17.55 12.79 -7.52
C ASP A 78 -16.48 11.87 -8.13
N GLY A 79 -16.95 10.76 -8.69
CA GLY A 79 -16.15 9.86 -9.50
C GLY A 79 -15.17 8.96 -8.75
N ARG A 80 -14.44 8.13 -9.52
CA ARG A 80 -13.59 7.05 -9.00
C ARG A 80 -12.41 7.56 -8.16
N LEU A 81 -11.87 8.73 -8.49
CA LEU A 81 -10.76 9.34 -7.76
C LEU A 81 -11.19 9.76 -6.34
N PHE A 82 -12.32 10.45 -6.21
CA PHE A 82 -12.84 10.83 -4.89
C PHE A 82 -13.20 9.61 -4.05
N LEU A 83 -13.89 8.62 -4.62
CA LEU A 83 -14.23 7.38 -3.89
C LEU A 83 -12.98 6.63 -3.40
N LYS A 84 -11.87 6.68 -4.17
CA LYS A 84 -10.58 6.13 -3.72
C LYS A 84 -10.02 6.92 -2.55
N ALA A 85 -9.98 8.25 -2.65
CA ALA A 85 -9.52 9.14 -1.58
C ALA A 85 -10.35 8.96 -0.30
N LEU A 86 -11.68 8.95 -0.41
CA LEU A 86 -12.60 8.73 0.72
C LEU A 86 -12.31 7.40 1.42
N ARG A 87 -12.14 6.30 0.68
CA ARG A 87 -11.81 4.99 1.29
C ARG A 87 -10.45 4.99 1.99
N GLN A 88 -9.47 5.74 1.47
CA GLN A 88 -8.14 5.85 2.08
C GLN A 88 -8.19 6.71 3.35
N ASN A 89 -8.86 7.86 3.29
CA ASN A 89 -8.98 8.79 4.41
C ASN A 89 -9.88 8.24 5.51
N ARG A 90 -10.97 7.53 5.18
CA ARG A 90 -11.76 6.79 6.18
C ARG A 90 -10.88 5.82 7.00
N ARG A 91 -9.99 5.08 6.33
CA ARG A 91 -9.05 4.18 7.02
C ARG A 91 -8.02 4.93 7.86
N LEU A 92 -7.65 6.15 7.48
CA LEU A 92 -6.75 7.00 8.26
C LEU A 92 -7.47 7.55 9.49
N CYS A 93 -8.68 8.13 9.35
CA CYS A 93 -9.53 8.57 10.45
C CYS A 93 -9.69 7.46 11.49
N ARG A 94 -10.09 6.26 11.05
CA ARG A 94 -10.20 5.09 11.94
C ARG A 94 -8.89 4.71 12.62
N ARG A 95 -7.72 4.98 12.02
CA ARG A 95 -6.41 4.69 12.65
C ARG A 95 -6.01 5.73 13.69
N LEU A 96 -6.46 6.96 13.50
CA LEU A 96 -6.21 8.11 14.37
C LEU A 96 -7.26 8.25 15.49
N GLY A 97 -8.35 7.49 15.41
CA GLY A 97 -9.49 7.64 16.32
C GLY A 97 -10.42 8.80 15.96
N LEU A 98 -10.35 9.32 14.73
CA LEU A 98 -11.17 10.42 14.25
C LEU A 98 -12.43 9.90 13.54
N GLY A 99 -13.49 10.70 13.59
CA GLY A 99 -14.65 10.57 12.73
C GLY A 99 -14.46 11.24 11.37
N LEU A 100 -15.34 10.94 10.41
CA LEU A 100 -15.28 11.48 9.05
C LEU A 100 -16.67 11.80 8.51
N ILE A 101 -16.88 13.04 8.10
CA ILE A 101 -18.11 13.52 7.46
C ILE A 101 -17.78 14.06 6.07
N THR A 102 -18.69 13.89 5.11
CA THR A 102 -18.64 14.62 3.83
C THR A 102 -19.90 15.43 3.63
N VAL A 103 -19.78 16.62 3.04
CA VAL A 103 -20.93 17.48 2.74
C VAL A 103 -21.15 17.59 1.24
N ARG A 104 -22.31 17.17 0.74
CA ARG A 104 -22.73 17.43 -0.63
C ARG A 104 -23.23 18.87 -0.74
N ILE A 105 -22.47 19.72 -1.42
CA ILE A 105 -22.75 21.17 -1.48
C ILE A 105 -24.07 21.47 -2.22
N ALA A 106 -24.43 20.66 -3.22
CA ALA A 106 -25.61 20.89 -4.06
C ALA A 106 -26.94 20.96 -3.27
N ASP A 107 -27.06 20.19 -2.20
CA ASP A 107 -28.27 20.11 -1.36
C ASP A 107 -27.98 20.23 0.14
N GLY A 108 -26.70 20.44 0.52
CA GLY A 108 -26.29 20.59 1.90
C GLY A 108 -26.44 19.30 2.73
N LEU A 109 -26.43 18.12 2.10
CA LEU A 109 -26.47 16.85 2.82
C LEU A 109 -25.10 16.55 3.45
N ALA A 110 -25.06 16.39 4.78
CA ALA A 110 -23.91 15.89 5.51
C ALA A 110 -24.03 14.36 5.73
N GLU A 111 -23.05 13.60 5.26
CA GLU A 111 -23.00 12.14 5.35
C GLU A 111 -21.85 11.71 6.27
N LEU A 112 -22.18 10.93 7.30
CA LEU A 112 -21.22 10.33 8.23
C LEU A 112 -20.64 9.02 7.65
N HIS A 113 -19.31 8.92 7.60
CA HIS A 113 -18.60 7.75 7.04
C HIS A 113 -17.88 6.90 8.10
N GLU A 114 -17.51 7.51 9.22
CA GLU A 114 -16.80 6.87 10.33
C GLU A 114 -17.06 7.64 11.61
N ASP A 115 -17.32 6.94 12.71
CA ASP A 115 -17.34 7.52 14.04
C ASP A 115 -15.97 7.43 14.71
N PRO A 116 -15.61 8.41 15.56
CA PRO A 116 -14.42 8.36 16.41
C PRO A 116 -14.46 7.11 17.29
N ALA A 117 -13.37 6.35 17.30
CA ALA A 117 -13.24 5.16 18.14
C ALA A 117 -11.76 4.80 18.37
N PRO A 118 -11.38 4.31 19.56
CA PRO A 118 -10.02 3.87 19.83
C PRO A 118 -9.52 2.84 18.82
N TYR A 119 -8.32 3.06 18.27
CA TYR A 119 -7.72 2.14 17.31
C TYR A 119 -6.58 1.32 17.91
N ARG A 120 -6.70 0.00 17.80
CA ARG A 120 -5.61 -0.94 18.09
C ARG A 120 -5.13 -1.59 16.79
N PRO A 121 -3.91 -1.27 16.29
CA PRO A 121 -3.38 -1.86 15.07
C PRO A 121 -3.26 -3.39 15.17
N ARG A 122 -3.83 -4.12 14.21
CA ARG A 122 -3.64 -5.57 14.09
C ARG A 122 -2.49 -5.88 13.14
N ALA A 123 -1.39 -6.42 13.69
CA ALA A 123 -0.27 -6.89 12.89
C ALA A 123 -0.67 -8.10 12.02
N SER A 124 -0.22 -8.10 10.77
CA SER A 124 -0.43 -9.23 9.85
C SER A 124 0.77 -10.18 9.90
N LYS A 125 0.67 -11.24 10.71
CA LYS A 125 1.69 -12.31 10.77
C LYS A 125 2.05 -12.87 9.38
N PRO A 126 1.07 -13.12 8.47
CA PRO A 126 1.40 -13.60 7.12
C PRO A 126 2.21 -12.61 6.28
N LYS A 127 1.91 -11.30 6.34
CA LYS A 127 2.68 -10.28 5.61
C LYS A 127 4.10 -10.17 6.16
N LYS A 128 4.26 -10.20 7.48
CA LYS A 128 5.59 -10.23 8.13
C LYS A 128 6.39 -11.44 7.68
N ALA A 129 5.80 -12.64 7.72
CA ALA A 129 6.48 -13.87 7.30
C ALA A 129 6.89 -13.83 5.82
N ARG A 130 6.03 -13.32 4.94
CA ARG A 130 6.35 -13.16 3.50
C ARG A 130 7.52 -12.19 3.28
N LEU A 131 7.55 -11.07 4.01
CA LEU A 131 8.63 -10.09 3.93
C LEU A 131 9.96 -10.71 4.38
N LEU A 132 9.97 -11.39 5.53
CA LEU A 132 11.17 -12.04 6.05
C LEU A 132 11.67 -13.17 5.13
N LYS A 133 10.74 -13.94 4.53
CA LYS A 133 11.09 -14.99 3.56
C LYS A 133 11.71 -14.43 2.28
N GLU A 134 11.22 -13.30 1.78
CA GLU A 134 11.82 -12.61 0.64
C GLU A 134 13.21 -12.08 0.99
N PHE A 135 13.36 -11.45 2.16
CA PHE A 135 14.65 -10.95 2.64
C PHE A 135 15.69 -12.09 2.77
N ALA A 136 15.35 -13.17 3.46
CA ALA A 136 16.27 -14.29 3.69
C ALA A 136 16.67 -15.05 2.42
N ARG A 137 15.83 -15.03 1.38
CA ARG A 137 16.12 -15.70 0.10
C ARG A 137 16.86 -14.81 -0.89
N ARG A 138 16.84 -13.49 -0.69
CA ARG A 138 17.51 -12.56 -1.57
C ARG A 138 19.02 -12.66 -1.32
N VAL A 139 19.76 -12.89 -2.39
CA VAL A 139 21.22 -12.91 -2.33
C VAL A 139 21.75 -11.51 -2.55
N GLY A 140 22.63 -11.06 -1.64
CA GLY A 140 23.20 -9.72 -1.63
C GLY A 140 22.16 -8.61 -1.45
N ASP A 141 22.57 -7.38 -1.73
CA ASP A 141 21.70 -6.22 -1.80
C ASP A 141 21.67 -5.64 -3.24
N PRO A 142 21.01 -6.33 -4.19
CA PRO A 142 21.06 -5.96 -5.60
C PRO A 142 20.22 -4.72 -5.95
N ASN A 143 19.58 -4.08 -4.96
CA ASN A 143 18.71 -2.94 -5.20
C ASN A 143 19.04 -1.79 -4.24
N GLU A 144 19.39 -0.63 -4.78
CA GLU A 144 19.39 0.60 -3.98
C GLU A 144 17.96 0.99 -3.56
N GLY A 145 17.82 1.51 -2.35
CA GLY A 145 16.54 1.99 -1.83
C GLY A 145 16.02 3.19 -2.64
N GLY A 146 14.73 3.19 -2.98
CA GLY A 146 14.10 4.33 -3.68
C GLY A 146 14.39 4.41 -5.19
N MET A 147 15.02 3.39 -5.79
CA MET A 147 15.23 3.36 -7.24
C MET A 147 13.93 3.53 -8.02
N ALA A 148 13.89 4.53 -8.88
CA ALA A 148 12.90 4.65 -9.95
C ALA A 148 13.54 4.16 -11.26
N ARG A 149 12.76 3.44 -12.09
CA ARG A 149 13.09 3.04 -13.48
C ARG A 149 13.92 1.76 -13.69
N ARG A 150 14.59 1.17 -12.68
CA ARG A 150 15.19 -0.18 -12.83
C ARG A 150 14.23 -1.26 -12.34
N THR A 151 14.23 -2.41 -13.02
CA THR A 151 13.39 -3.54 -12.60
C THR A 151 13.95 -4.16 -11.31
N VAL A 152 13.13 -4.22 -10.26
CA VAL A 152 13.55 -4.72 -8.94
C VAL A 152 14.01 -6.17 -9.01
N MET A 153 15.23 -6.42 -8.53
CA MET A 153 15.80 -7.75 -8.37
C MET A 153 15.24 -8.41 -7.11
N THR A 154 14.26 -9.30 -7.29
CA THR A 154 13.64 -10.08 -6.20
C THR A 154 14.29 -11.44 -6.08
N ALA A 155 14.10 -12.13 -4.95
CA ALA A 155 14.55 -13.52 -4.81
C ALA A 155 13.89 -14.43 -5.87
N TYR A 156 12.65 -14.13 -6.30
CA TYR A 156 11.99 -14.82 -7.42
C TYR A 156 12.76 -14.63 -8.73
N ARG A 157 13.16 -13.39 -9.05
CA ARG A 157 13.91 -13.10 -10.26
C ARG A 157 15.30 -13.75 -10.23
N GLN A 158 15.98 -13.74 -9.09
CA GLN A 158 17.26 -14.44 -8.91
C GLN A 158 17.12 -15.94 -9.18
N ASP A 159 16.08 -16.58 -8.66
CA ASP A 159 15.80 -17.99 -8.94
C ASP A 159 15.44 -18.26 -10.41
N ALA A 160 14.71 -17.35 -11.05
CA ALA A 160 14.42 -17.43 -12.48
C ALA A 160 15.69 -17.28 -13.33
N LEU A 161 16.60 -16.37 -12.95
CA LEU A 161 17.90 -16.20 -13.60
C LEU A 161 18.77 -17.46 -13.44
N ARG A 162 18.81 -18.08 -12.26
CA ARG A 162 19.50 -19.36 -12.06
C ARG A 162 18.98 -20.46 -13.00
N CYS A 163 17.66 -20.59 -13.11
CA CYS A 163 17.05 -21.54 -14.05
C CYS A 163 17.39 -21.20 -15.51
N ALA A 164 17.37 -19.90 -15.86
CA ALA A 164 17.68 -19.43 -17.19
C ALA A 164 19.16 -19.68 -17.56
N CYS A 165 20.11 -19.36 -16.68
CA CYS A 165 21.54 -19.67 -16.88
C CYS A 165 21.75 -21.18 -17.13
N TRP A 166 21.14 -22.03 -16.30
CA TRP A 166 21.25 -23.49 -16.47
C TRP A 166 20.77 -23.95 -17.86
N LEU A 167 19.61 -23.48 -18.30
CA LEU A 167 19.05 -23.83 -19.61
C LEU A 167 19.82 -23.24 -20.79
N ALA A 168 20.46 -22.08 -20.61
CA ALA A 168 21.32 -21.50 -21.64
C ALA A 168 22.56 -22.37 -21.89
N GLU A 169 23.14 -22.91 -20.81
CA GLU A 169 24.36 -23.74 -20.87
C GLU A 169 24.07 -25.19 -21.29
N ASN A 170 22.96 -25.77 -20.83
CA ASN A 170 22.68 -27.21 -20.96
C ASN A 170 21.56 -27.55 -21.96
N GLY A 171 20.86 -26.53 -22.48
CA GLY A 171 19.74 -26.72 -23.38
C GLY A 171 18.46 -27.22 -22.70
N PRO A 172 17.46 -27.67 -23.50
CA PRO A 172 16.14 -28.07 -22.98
C PRO A 172 16.23 -29.18 -21.92
N THR A 173 15.77 -28.88 -20.70
CA THR A 173 15.95 -29.76 -19.53
C THR A 173 14.63 -29.99 -18.79
N LYS A 174 14.46 -31.18 -18.17
CA LYS A 174 13.31 -31.46 -17.29
C LYS A 174 13.30 -30.51 -16.08
N ALA A 175 12.14 -29.95 -15.74
CA ALA A 175 12.02 -29.00 -14.64
C ALA A 175 12.47 -29.56 -13.27
N ALA A 176 12.25 -30.86 -13.04
CA ALA A 176 12.73 -31.53 -11.84
C ALA A 176 14.26 -31.55 -11.76
N GLU A 177 14.92 -31.69 -12.91
CA GLU A 177 16.37 -31.74 -13.00
C GLU A 177 16.98 -30.33 -12.88
N VAL A 178 16.37 -29.31 -13.50
CA VAL A 178 16.73 -27.91 -13.26
C VAL A 178 16.63 -27.57 -11.78
N ALA A 179 15.56 -27.98 -11.09
CA ALA A 179 15.39 -27.72 -9.65
C ALA A 179 16.52 -28.35 -8.82
N ARG A 180 16.89 -29.60 -9.15
CA ARG A 180 17.95 -30.35 -8.46
C ARG A 180 19.32 -29.72 -8.67
N LEU A 181 19.65 -29.37 -9.91
CA LEU A 181 20.99 -28.91 -10.29
C LEU A 181 21.26 -27.45 -9.93
N THR A 182 20.22 -26.61 -9.93
CA THR A 182 20.35 -25.19 -9.54
C THR A 182 20.10 -24.94 -8.06
N GLY A 183 19.65 -25.95 -7.30
CA GLY A 183 19.17 -25.79 -5.92
C GLY A 183 17.85 -25.01 -5.81
N VAL A 184 17.25 -24.60 -6.93
CA VAL A 184 16.00 -23.85 -6.96
C VAL A 184 14.82 -24.81 -6.84
N GLY A 185 14.41 -25.11 -5.60
CA GLY A 185 13.29 -26.03 -5.34
C GLY A 185 11.94 -25.63 -5.98
N ARG A 186 11.80 -24.37 -6.42
CA ARG A 186 10.63 -23.84 -7.14
C ARG A 186 10.84 -23.67 -8.65
N ALA A 187 11.84 -24.32 -9.25
CA ALA A 187 12.13 -24.15 -10.68
C ALA A 187 10.92 -24.51 -11.57
N ARG A 188 10.21 -25.60 -11.23
CA ARG A 188 9.01 -26.02 -11.97
C ARG A 188 7.93 -24.93 -12.06
N PRO A 189 7.37 -24.39 -10.96
CA PRO A 189 6.38 -23.32 -11.06
C PRO A 189 6.95 -22.06 -11.71
N ILE A 190 8.23 -21.70 -11.48
CA ILE A 190 8.85 -20.54 -12.16
C ILE A 190 8.76 -20.66 -13.68
N MET A 191 9.17 -21.80 -14.23
CA MET A 191 9.19 -22.03 -15.68
C MET A 191 7.81 -22.32 -16.26
N TYR A 192 6.87 -22.85 -15.45
CA TYR A 192 5.50 -23.08 -15.86
C TYR A 192 4.66 -21.79 -15.91
N ASP A 193 4.72 -20.96 -14.87
CA ASP A 193 3.96 -19.71 -14.77
C ASP A 193 4.53 -18.63 -15.69
N ASP A 194 5.83 -18.72 -15.99
CA ASP A 194 6.59 -17.86 -16.90
C ASP A 194 6.21 -16.37 -16.86
N HIS A 195 6.18 -15.80 -15.66
CA HIS A 195 5.81 -14.39 -15.44
C HIS A 195 6.64 -13.38 -16.24
N TYR A 196 7.78 -13.79 -16.79
CA TYR A 196 8.70 -12.92 -17.54
C TYR A 196 8.73 -13.19 -19.04
N GLY A 197 8.16 -14.30 -19.53
CA GLY A 197 8.26 -14.70 -20.94
C GLY A 197 9.63 -15.32 -21.30
N TRP A 198 10.36 -15.86 -20.32
CA TRP A 198 11.73 -16.35 -20.50
C TRP A 198 11.79 -17.83 -20.87
N PHE A 199 10.72 -18.59 -20.60
CA PHE A 199 10.73 -20.04 -20.71
C PHE A 199 9.65 -20.53 -21.70
N GLU A 200 9.93 -21.62 -22.39
CA GLU A 200 8.96 -22.29 -23.26
C GLU A 200 8.96 -23.81 -23.06
N ARG A 201 7.82 -24.44 -23.33
CA ARG A 201 7.69 -25.91 -23.20
C ARG A 201 8.27 -26.58 -24.44
N ALA A 202 9.33 -27.36 -24.25
CA ALA A 202 9.95 -28.17 -25.30
C ALA A 202 9.51 -29.65 -25.27
N GLY A 203 8.69 -30.03 -24.28
CA GLY A 203 8.15 -31.38 -24.13
C GLY A 203 7.46 -31.59 -22.79
N THR A 204 7.13 -32.84 -22.46
CA THR A 204 6.48 -33.19 -21.19
C THR A 204 7.40 -32.88 -20.01
N GLY A 205 7.16 -31.76 -19.34
CA GLY A 205 7.96 -31.28 -18.21
C GLY A 205 9.36 -30.79 -18.59
N VAL A 206 9.65 -30.63 -19.89
CA VAL A 206 10.92 -30.13 -20.43
C VAL A 206 10.74 -28.68 -20.84
N TYR A 207 11.68 -27.83 -20.44
CA TYR A 207 11.66 -26.40 -20.70
C TYR A 207 12.93 -25.96 -21.40
N ALA A 208 12.79 -24.97 -22.29
CA ALA A 208 13.87 -24.29 -22.98
C ALA A 208 13.79 -22.78 -22.75
N LEU A 209 14.84 -22.05 -23.15
CA LEU A 209 14.83 -20.59 -23.15
C LEU A 209 14.25 -20.03 -24.43
N THR A 210 13.34 -19.07 -24.29
CA THR A 210 12.90 -18.22 -25.41
C THR A 210 14.02 -17.26 -25.82
N PRO A 211 13.93 -16.64 -27.01
CA PRO A 211 14.83 -15.54 -27.38
C PRO A 211 14.84 -14.39 -26.37
N LYS A 212 13.68 -14.09 -25.77
CA LYS A 212 13.54 -13.08 -24.71
C LYS A 212 14.26 -13.50 -23.42
N GLY A 213 14.21 -14.78 -23.06
CA GLY A 213 14.94 -15.32 -21.92
C GLY A 213 16.45 -15.23 -22.11
N LYS A 214 16.95 -15.51 -23.32
CA LYS A 214 18.37 -15.33 -23.66
C LYS A 214 18.82 -13.87 -23.52
N ALA A 215 18.08 -12.92 -24.12
CA ALA A 215 18.38 -11.49 -24.00
C ALA A 215 18.32 -10.98 -22.55
N ALA A 216 17.48 -11.58 -21.70
CA ALA A 216 17.40 -11.21 -20.30
C ALA A 216 18.66 -11.57 -19.50
N LEU A 217 19.43 -12.57 -19.93
CA LEU A 217 20.72 -12.90 -19.30
C LEU A 217 21.73 -11.78 -19.50
N ASP A 218 21.77 -11.17 -20.69
CA ASP A 218 22.66 -10.03 -20.98
C ASP A 218 22.27 -8.80 -20.15
N VAL A 219 20.97 -8.51 -20.08
CA VAL A 219 20.43 -7.38 -19.29
C VAL A 219 20.75 -7.52 -17.79
N HIS A 220 20.79 -8.76 -17.29
CA HIS A 220 21.01 -9.06 -15.88
C HIS A 220 22.41 -9.60 -15.57
N ALA A 221 23.37 -9.48 -16.50
CA ALA A 221 24.72 -10.01 -16.31
C ALA A 221 25.40 -9.59 -14.98
N PRO A 222 25.31 -8.31 -14.54
CA PRO A 222 25.87 -7.91 -13.25
C PRO A 222 25.20 -8.61 -12.05
N ASP A 223 23.88 -8.80 -12.14
CA ASP A 223 23.11 -9.45 -11.08
C ASP A 223 23.41 -10.95 -11.04
N ILE A 224 23.67 -11.58 -12.20
CA ILE A 224 24.06 -13.00 -12.32
C ILE A 224 25.45 -13.24 -11.74
N ALA A 225 26.41 -12.37 -12.03
CA ALA A 225 27.77 -12.50 -11.48
C ALA A 225 27.77 -12.54 -9.94
N ALA A 226 27.01 -11.62 -9.31
CA ALA A 226 26.84 -11.59 -7.86
C ALA A 226 26.17 -12.86 -7.30
N LEU A 227 25.27 -13.50 -8.05
CA LEU A 227 24.63 -14.76 -7.65
C LEU A 227 25.60 -15.93 -7.62
N ILE A 228 26.56 -15.97 -8.54
CA ILE A 228 27.57 -17.03 -8.67
C ILE A 228 28.63 -16.86 -7.58
N GLU A 229 29.14 -15.65 -7.38
CA GLU A 229 30.14 -15.35 -6.35
C GLU A 229 29.68 -15.71 -4.93
N THR A 230 28.39 -15.53 -4.63
CA THR A 230 27.86 -15.86 -3.30
C THR A 230 27.60 -17.38 -3.14
N GLY A 231 27.42 -18.11 -4.25
CA GLY A 231 27.18 -19.56 -4.24
C GLY A 231 28.45 -20.39 -4.01
N SER A 232 29.60 -19.93 -4.50
CA SER A 232 30.90 -20.61 -4.31
C SER A 232 31.40 -20.54 -2.86
N VAL A 233 31.10 -19.45 -2.15
CA VAL A 233 31.49 -19.27 -0.73
C VAL A 233 30.72 -20.22 0.20
N SER A 234 29.47 -20.58 -0.14
CA SER A 234 28.65 -21.50 0.66
C SER A 234 29.11 -22.96 0.62
N VAL A 235 29.81 -23.37 -0.44
CA VAL A 235 30.30 -24.75 -0.61
C VAL A 235 31.64 -24.96 0.09
N ALA A 236 32.48 -23.91 0.15
CA ALA A 236 33.78 -23.97 0.83
C ALA A 236 33.68 -23.99 2.37
N ALA A 237 32.57 -23.55 2.96
CA ALA A 237 32.37 -23.52 4.41
C ALA A 237 31.73 -24.80 4.99
N ALA A 238 31.50 -25.83 4.17
CA ALA A 238 30.88 -27.10 4.56
C ALA A 238 31.80 -28.32 4.39
N GLN A 239 33.12 -28.09 4.30
CA GLN A 239 34.14 -29.15 4.35
C GLN A 239 34.88 -29.13 5.68
#